data_AF-A0AAW7LH44-F1
#
_entry.id   AF-A0AAW7LH44-F1
#
_cell.length_a   1.000
_cell.length_b   1.000
_cell.length_c   1.000
_cell.angle_alpha   90.00
_cell.angle_beta   90.00
_cell.angle_gamma   90.00
#
_symmetry.space_group_name_H-M   'P 1'
#
loop_
_entity.id
_entity.type
_entity.pdbx_description
1 polymer ?
#
loop_
_entity_poly.entity_id
_entity_poly.type
_entity_poly.pdbx_seq_one_letter_code
_entity_poly.pdbx_strand_id
1 'polypeptide(L)'
;MLNNRVRFGNMKRVNRAVWALTVILMMVLGLVLAGCSGSSDGADGKEESTYSKIVAIAKKGRSLADVKDELKDAGFSSSDYEVKSDTDKMVLRASNWVVQSVEDGDKPVINVRKASDIAQEEEAKKVAEEKKAAEEAAAKKAAEEEAARKAAEEQAAAQAEAQRQAEEAARQAQQQQQAQQNVHYANCSEVRAAGAAPLYQGQPGYNGKLDRDHDGVACE
;
A
#
# COMPACT_ATOMS: atom_id res chain seq x y z
N MET A 1 -6.19 44.34 32.01
CA MET A 1 -7.10 44.03 30.89
C MET A 1 -6.49 42.87 30.12
N LEU A 2 -7.15 41.70 30.18
CA LEU A 2 -6.72 40.44 29.57
C LEU A 2 -6.92 40.49 28.05
N ASN A 3 -5.91 40.10 27.27
CA ASN A 3 -6.09 39.81 25.85
C ASN A 3 -5.94 38.31 25.60
N ASN A 4 -7.09 37.63 25.64
CA ASN A 4 -7.28 36.23 25.32
C ASN A 4 -7.44 36.12 23.80
N ARG A 5 -6.46 35.54 23.10
CA ARG A 5 -6.53 35.30 21.65
C ARG A 5 -6.73 33.80 21.40
N VAL A 6 -7.98 33.37 21.43
CA VAL A 6 -8.40 31.99 21.10
C VAL A 6 -8.18 31.75 19.60
N ARG A 7 -7.33 30.78 19.26
CA ARG A 7 -7.18 30.24 17.91
C ARG A 7 -8.40 29.36 17.59
N PHE A 8 -9.28 29.83 16.71
CA PHE A 8 -10.24 28.97 16.02
C PHE A 8 -9.55 28.23 14.89
N GLY A 9 -9.40 26.91 15.03
CA GLY A 9 -8.94 26.07 13.93
C GLY A 9 -8.89 24.61 14.33
N ASN A 10 -10.00 23.89 14.18
CA ASN A 10 -10.06 22.44 13.86
C ASN A 10 -11.48 21.85 13.97
N MET A 11 -12.47 22.36 13.22
CA MET A 11 -13.84 21.79 13.26
C MET A 11 -14.35 21.28 11.90
N LYS A 12 -13.58 21.38 10.81
CA LYS A 12 -14.06 21.11 9.44
C LYS A 12 -13.69 19.74 8.86
N ARG A 13 -12.83 18.94 9.51
CA ARG A 13 -12.34 17.66 8.95
C ARG A 13 -13.14 16.42 9.38
N VAL A 14 -13.73 16.42 10.58
CA VAL A 14 -14.49 15.28 11.10
C VAL A 14 -15.86 15.09 10.44
N ASN A 15 -16.49 16.17 9.95
CA ASN A 15 -17.85 16.10 9.40
C ASN A 15 -17.94 15.47 7.99
N ARG A 16 -16.83 15.39 7.24
CA ARG A 16 -16.83 14.83 5.88
C ARG A 16 -16.72 13.31 5.85
N ALA A 17 -16.02 12.72 6.82
CA ALA A 17 -15.86 11.28 6.92
C ALA A 17 -17.15 10.59 7.40
N VAL A 18 -17.89 11.20 8.33
CA VAL A 18 -19.15 10.66 8.86
C VAL A 18 -20.29 10.75 7.83
N TRP A 19 -20.26 11.77 6.97
CA TRP A 19 -21.27 11.96 5.90
C TRP A 19 -21.05 11.02 4.71
N ALA A 20 -19.79 10.64 4.41
CA ALA A 20 -19.49 9.71 3.32
C ALA A 20 -19.85 8.26 3.66
N LEU A 21 -19.65 7.83 4.91
CA LEU A 21 -19.94 6.46 5.34
C LEU A 21 -21.45 6.15 5.44
N THR A 22 -22.27 7.15 5.76
CA THR A 22 -23.73 6.99 5.87
C THR A 22 -24.44 6.92 4.51
N VAL A 23 -23.91 7.60 3.49
CA VAL A 23 -24.47 7.54 2.11
C VAL A 23 -24.17 6.21 1.43
N ILE A 24 -23.00 5.61 1.69
CA ILE A 24 -22.62 4.31 1.11
C ILE A 24 -23.46 3.17 1.72
N LEU A 25 -23.78 3.22 3.01
CA LEU A 25 -24.60 2.20 3.67
C LEU A 25 -26.08 2.21 3.19
N MET A 26 -26.60 3.37 2.81
CA MET A 26 -27.98 3.52 2.27
C MET A 26 -28.12 3.09 0.80
N MET A 27 -27.04 3.12 0.00
CA MET A 27 -27.08 2.64 -1.39
C MET A 27 -27.06 1.12 -1.53
N VAL A 28 -26.66 0.37 -0.50
CA VAL A 28 -26.60 -1.11 -0.54
C VAL A 28 -27.95 -1.75 -0.17
N LEU A 29 -28.90 -1.00 0.42
CA LEU A 29 -30.16 -1.55 0.93
C LEU A 29 -31.40 -1.26 0.05
N GLY A 30 -31.21 -0.79 -1.19
CA GLY A 30 -32.29 -0.20 -2.00
C GLY A 30 -32.58 -0.85 -3.36
N LEU A 31 -32.16 -2.10 -3.63
CA LEU A 31 -32.28 -2.67 -4.98
C LEU A 31 -32.77 -4.12 -5.03
N VAL A 32 -33.91 -4.39 -4.40
CA VAL A 32 -34.76 -5.52 -4.79
C VAL A 32 -36.21 -5.07 -4.69
N LEU A 33 -36.82 -4.74 -5.83
CA LEU A 33 -38.20 -5.07 -6.24
C LEU A 33 -38.63 -4.19 -7.43
N ALA A 34 -38.63 -4.77 -8.63
CA ALA A 34 -39.68 -4.62 -9.66
C ALA A 34 -39.14 -5.07 -11.03
N GLY A 35 -39.78 -6.08 -11.64
CA GLY A 35 -39.46 -6.51 -13.00
C GLY A 35 -40.26 -7.72 -13.42
N CYS A 36 -41.55 -7.49 -13.72
CA CYS A 36 -42.52 -8.44 -14.25
C CYS A 36 -42.14 -9.05 -15.61
N SER A 37 -42.87 -10.12 -15.93
CA SER A 37 -43.49 -10.39 -17.23
C SER A 37 -42.62 -11.01 -18.32
N GLY A 38 -42.83 -12.31 -18.56
CA GLY A 38 -42.47 -12.94 -19.82
C GLY A 38 -42.53 -14.45 -19.78
N SER A 39 -43.72 -15.03 -19.54
CA SER A 39 -44.01 -16.38 -19.99
C SER A 39 -44.08 -16.33 -21.51
N SER A 40 -43.10 -16.91 -22.16
CA SER A 40 -43.16 -17.25 -23.58
C SER A 40 -42.79 -18.71 -23.67
N ASP A 41 -43.82 -19.54 -23.48
CA ASP A 41 -43.84 -20.93 -23.89
C ASP A 41 -43.61 -20.99 -25.41
N GLY A 42 -42.34 -21.14 -25.80
CA GLY A 42 -41.92 -21.61 -27.12
C GLY A 42 -41.74 -23.12 -27.02
N ALA A 43 -42.67 -23.83 -27.63
CA ALA A 43 -42.93 -25.23 -27.43
C ALA A 43 -42.39 -26.02 -28.63
N ASP A 44 -41.09 -26.31 -28.69
CA ASP A 44 -40.58 -27.02 -29.86
C ASP A 44 -39.78 -28.26 -29.44
N GLY A 45 -40.50 -29.39 -29.49
CA GLY A 45 -40.07 -30.67 -30.02
C GLY A 45 -38.60 -31.09 -29.86
N LYS A 46 -38.43 -32.31 -29.35
CA LYS A 46 -37.23 -33.13 -29.54
C LYS A 46 -36.96 -33.39 -31.04
N GLU A 47 -36.44 -32.40 -31.73
CA GLU A 47 -35.41 -32.57 -32.75
C GLU A 47 -34.15 -31.98 -32.16
N GLU A 48 -33.05 -32.72 -32.21
CA GLU A 48 -31.74 -32.24 -31.79
C GLU A 48 -31.41 -31.00 -32.65
N SER A 49 -31.63 -29.79 -32.09
CA SER A 49 -31.66 -28.57 -32.89
C SER A 49 -30.37 -28.42 -33.67
N THR A 50 -30.47 -28.04 -34.95
CA THR A 50 -29.33 -27.80 -35.85
C THR A 50 -28.25 -26.95 -35.16
N TYR A 51 -28.67 -25.93 -34.41
CA TYR A 51 -27.81 -25.14 -33.53
C TYR A 51 -27.02 -25.97 -32.52
N SER A 52 -27.68 -26.85 -31.75
CA SER A 52 -27.03 -27.70 -30.74
C SER A 52 -25.95 -28.58 -31.34
N LYS A 53 -26.19 -29.16 -32.53
CA LYS A 53 -25.20 -29.97 -33.27
C LYS A 53 -24.02 -29.12 -33.74
N ILE A 54 -24.28 -27.94 -34.28
CA ILE A 54 -23.24 -27.02 -34.75
C ILE A 54 -22.39 -26.53 -33.57
N VAL A 55 -22.99 -26.15 -32.43
CA VAL A 55 -22.28 -25.74 -31.21
C VAL A 55 -21.42 -26.88 -30.66
N ALA A 56 -21.88 -28.13 -30.76
CA ALA A 56 -21.11 -29.29 -30.32
C ALA A 56 -19.83 -29.50 -31.16
N ILE A 57 -19.86 -29.17 -32.46
CA ILE A 57 -18.73 -29.31 -33.38
C ILE A 57 -17.83 -28.06 -33.36
N ALA A 58 -18.44 -26.88 -33.47
CA ALA A 58 -17.79 -25.56 -33.55
C ALA A 58 -17.47 -24.98 -32.16
N LYS A 59 -16.68 -25.73 -31.38
CA LYS A 59 -16.23 -25.28 -30.05
C LYS A 59 -15.23 -24.14 -30.16
N LYS A 60 -15.29 -23.22 -29.18
CA LYS A 60 -14.33 -22.11 -29.05
C LYS A 60 -12.89 -22.62 -29.05
N GLY A 61 -12.04 -22.01 -29.88
CA GLY A 61 -10.63 -22.33 -30.04
C GLY A 61 -10.31 -23.38 -31.11
N ARG A 62 -11.32 -24.04 -31.72
CA ARG A 62 -11.07 -24.93 -32.87
C ARG A 62 -10.82 -24.14 -34.15
N SER A 63 -9.99 -24.71 -35.02
CA SER A 63 -9.76 -24.21 -36.38
C SER A 63 -11.05 -24.26 -37.20
N LEU A 64 -11.33 -23.19 -37.94
CA LEU A 64 -12.49 -23.14 -38.83
C LEU A 64 -12.37 -24.17 -39.96
N ALA A 65 -11.15 -24.55 -40.38
CA ALA A 65 -10.98 -25.60 -41.38
C ALA A 65 -11.50 -26.94 -40.86
N ASP A 66 -11.03 -27.36 -39.68
CA ASP A 66 -11.42 -28.63 -39.05
C ASP A 66 -12.92 -28.66 -38.73
N VAL A 67 -13.46 -27.52 -38.26
CA VAL A 67 -14.90 -27.38 -37.99
C VAL A 67 -15.72 -27.51 -39.27
N LYS A 68 -15.27 -26.94 -40.39
CA LYS A 68 -15.96 -27.08 -41.68
C LYS A 68 -15.94 -28.50 -42.20
N ASP A 69 -14.82 -29.21 -42.03
CA ASP A 69 -14.68 -30.61 -42.44
C ASP A 69 -15.60 -31.50 -41.59
N GLU A 70 -15.62 -31.32 -40.27
CA GLU A 70 -16.47 -32.10 -39.35
C GLU A 70 -17.97 -31.79 -39.52
N LEU A 71 -18.33 -30.54 -39.82
CA LEU A 71 -19.71 -30.17 -40.18
C LEU A 71 -20.15 -30.85 -41.48
N LYS A 72 -19.27 -30.91 -42.47
CA LYS A 72 -19.54 -31.58 -43.74
C LYS A 72 -19.72 -33.09 -43.55
N ASP A 73 -18.89 -33.72 -42.73
CA ASP A 73 -18.99 -35.13 -42.38
C ASP A 73 -20.28 -35.44 -41.58
N ALA A 74 -20.74 -34.48 -40.77
CA ALA A 74 -22.03 -34.54 -40.08
C ALA A 74 -23.24 -34.23 -40.98
N GLY A 75 -23.04 -33.94 -42.26
CA GLY A 75 -24.10 -33.71 -43.25
C GLY A 75 -24.55 -32.25 -43.38
N PHE A 76 -23.88 -31.30 -42.75
CA PHE A 76 -24.17 -29.86 -42.89
C PHE A 76 -23.51 -29.26 -44.13
N SER A 77 -24.27 -28.44 -44.85
CA SER A 77 -23.83 -27.65 -46.00
C SER A 77 -23.48 -26.21 -45.59
N SER A 78 -22.71 -25.51 -46.43
CA SER A 78 -22.45 -24.07 -46.25
C SER A 78 -23.71 -23.20 -46.32
N SER A 79 -24.84 -23.75 -46.76
CA SER A 79 -26.15 -23.11 -46.70
C SER A 79 -26.80 -23.14 -45.31
N ASP A 80 -26.27 -23.93 -44.38
CA ASP A 80 -26.95 -24.23 -43.11
C ASP A 80 -26.40 -23.41 -41.94
N TYR A 81 -25.27 -22.74 -42.16
CA TYR A 81 -24.63 -21.84 -41.19
C TYR A 81 -24.02 -20.64 -41.91
N GLU A 82 -23.76 -19.58 -41.16
CA GLU A 82 -23.01 -18.41 -41.62
C GLU A 82 -21.69 -18.30 -40.85
N VAL A 83 -20.64 -17.78 -41.48
CA VAL A 83 -19.36 -17.53 -40.81
C VAL A 83 -19.09 -16.03 -40.83
N LYS A 84 -18.99 -15.41 -39.66
CA LYS A 84 -18.68 -14.00 -39.51
C LYS A 84 -17.33 -13.81 -38.82
N SER A 85 -16.53 -12.89 -39.36
CA SER A 85 -15.33 -12.41 -38.68
C SER A 85 -15.72 -11.31 -37.71
N ASP A 86 -15.23 -11.38 -36.49
CA ASP A 86 -15.48 -10.37 -35.47
C ASP A 86 -14.77 -9.01 -35.71
N THR A 87 -13.78 -9.00 -36.61
CA THR A 87 -13.06 -7.79 -37.04
C THR A 87 -13.52 -7.25 -38.40
N ASP A 88 -14.68 -7.70 -38.91
CA ASP A 88 -15.19 -7.40 -40.26
C ASP A 88 -14.21 -7.74 -41.41
N LYS A 89 -13.12 -8.46 -41.10
CA LYS A 89 -12.10 -8.88 -42.06
C LYS A 89 -12.59 -10.09 -42.86
N MET A 90 -12.24 -10.11 -44.14
CA MET A 90 -12.62 -11.20 -45.04
C MET A 90 -11.91 -12.52 -44.68
N VAL A 91 -12.68 -13.60 -44.56
CA VAL A 91 -12.18 -14.95 -44.24
C VAL A 91 -11.59 -15.61 -45.49
N LEU A 92 -10.35 -15.29 -45.82
CA LEU A 92 -9.70 -15.79 -47.05
C LEU A 92 -9.25 -17.26 -46.98
N ARG A 93 -8.71 -17.70 -45.84
CA ARG A 93 -8.18 -19.06 -45.65
C ARG A 93 -8.65 -19.62 -44.31
N ALA A 94 -9.58 -20.55 -44.33
CA ALA A 94 -10.25 -21.07 -43.12
C ALA A 94 -9.27 -21.53 -42.02
N SER A 95 -8.13 -22.13 -42.38
CA SER A 95 -7.11 -22.59 -41.41
C SER A 95 -6.47 -21.49 -40.56
N ASN A 96 -6.60 -20.21 -40.95
CA ASN A 96 -6.06 -19.08 -40.20
C ASN A 96 -7.05 -18.50 -39.17
N TRP A 97 -8.24 -19.09 -39.08
CA TRP A 97 -9.35 -18.60 -38.27
C TRP A 97 -9.73 -19.63 -37.24
N VAL A 98 -10.06 -19.17 -36.05
CA VAL A 98 -10.54 -20.02 -34.96
C VAL A 98 -11.90 -19.54 -34.48
N VAL A 99 -12.74 -20.49 -34.08
CA VAL A 99 -14.09 -20.21 -33.59
C VAL A 99 -14.02 -19.49 -32.24
N GLN A 100 -14.81 -18.44 -32.07
CA GLN A 100 -14.97 -17.67 -30.83
C GLN A 100 -16.29 -17.99 -30.13
N SER A 101 -17.37 -18.03 -30.90
CA SER A 101 -18.71 -18.33 -30.42
C SER A 101 -19.57 -18.80 -31.59
N VAL A 102 -20.71 -19.41 -31.26
CA VAL A 102 -21.79 -19.69 -32.21
C VAL A 102 -23.03 -19.02 -31.66
N GLU A 103 -23.71 -18.23 -32.50
CA GLU A 103 -24.95 -17.55 -32.14
C GLU A 103 -26.16 -18.33 -32.67
N ASP A 104 -27.21 -18.36 -31.85
CA ASP A 104 -28.48 -19.00 -32.17
C ASP A 104 -29.32 -18.10 -33.08
N GLY A 105 -30.04 -18.72 -34.01
CA GLY A 105 -30.90 -18.05 -34.98
C GLY A 105 -31.36 -19.00 -36.09
N ASP A 106 -32.24 -18.52 -36.98
CA ASP A 106 -32.75 -19.30 -38.13
C ASP A 106 -31.63 -19.93 -38.97
N LYS A 107 -30.47 -19.26 -39.00
CA LYS A 107 -29.21 -19.79 -39.49
C LYS A 107 -28.13 -19.53 -38.43
N PRO A 108 -27.55 -20.56 -37.81
CA PRO A 108 -26.49 -20.40 -36.83
C PRO A 108 -25.28 -19.65 -37.38
N VAL A 109 -24.78 -18.67 -36.63
CA VAL A 109 -23.63 -17.84 -37.03
C VAL A 109 -22.40 -18.27 -36.23
N ILE A 110 -21.38 -18.77 -36.93
CA ILE A 110 -20.09 -19.11 -36.35
C ILE A 110 -19.21 -17.87 -36.40
N ASN A 111 -19.01 -17.24 -35.25
CA ASN A 111 -18.09 -16.12 -35.12
C ASN A 111 -16.66 -16.63 -35.03
N VAL A 112 -15.80 -16.08 -35.88
CA VAL A 112 -14.38 -16.45 -35.95
C VAL A 112 -13.49 -15.24 -35.77
N ARG A 113 -12.33 -15.47 -35.17
CA ARG A 113 -11.25 -14.48 -35.09
C ARG A 113 -9.98 -15.09 -35.68
N LYS A 114 -9.13 -14.25 -36.26
CA LYS A 114 -7.86 -14.69 -36.83
C LYS A 114 -6.93 -15.19 -35.73
N ALA A 115 -6.34 -16.36 -35.93
CA ALA A 115 -5.46 -17.01 -34.95
C ALA A 115 -4.26 -16.14 -34.57
N SER A 116 -3.68 -15.40 -35.53
CA SER A 116 -2.58 -14.46 -35.28
C SER A 116 -2.96 -13.32 -34.35
N ASP A 117 -4.19 -12.80 -34.49
CA ASP A 117 -4.64 -11.62 -33.76
C ASP A 117 -4.91 -12.02 -32.30
N ILE A 118 -5.46 -13.22 -32.07
CA ILE A 118 -5.60 -13.80 -30.72
C ILE A 118 -4.23 -14.00 -30.06
N ALA A 119 -3.27 -14.59 -30.79
CA ALA A 119 -1.94 -14.82 -30.26
C ALA A 119 -1.28 -13.49 -29.86
N GLN A 120 -1.39 -12.47 -30.71
CA GLN A 120 -0.85 -11.13 -30.44
C GLN A 120 -1.54 -10.44 -29.26
N GLU A 121 -2.87 -10.57 -29.13
CA GLU A 121 -3.61 -10.02 -28.00
C GLU A 121 -3.28 -10.73 -26.68
N GLU A 122 -3.14 -12.05 -26.69
CA GLU A 122 -2.74 -12.83 -25.52
C GLU A 122 -1.29 -12.52 -25.10
N GLU A 123 -0.37 -12.39 -26.06
CA GLU A 123 0.99 -11.91 -25.78
C GLU A 123 1.00 -10.47 -25.25
N ALA A 124 0.23 -9.57 -25.86
CA ALA A 124 0.11 -8.20 -25.40
C ALA A 124 -0.48 -8.12 -23.98
N LYS A 125 -1.46 -8.97 -23.65
CA LYS A 125 -2.00 -9.09 -22.29
C LYS A 125 -0.96 -9.58 -21.30
N LYS A 126 -0.20 -10.62 -21.64
CA LYS A 126 0.90 -11.12 -20.80
C LYS A 126 1.94 -10.04 -20.56
N VAL A 127 2.38 -9.35 -21.61
CA VAL A 127 3.33 -8.23 -21.51
C VAL A 127 2.77 -7.08 -20.67
N ALA A 128 1.47 -6.75 -20.80
CA ALA A 128 0.83 -5.72 -20.00
C ALA A 128 0.72 -6.11 -18.52
N GLU A 129 0.41 -7.37 -18.22
CA GLU A 129 0.35 -7.91 -16.86
C GLU A 129 1.74 -7.94 -16.22
N GLU A 130 2.75 -8.43 -16.94
CA GLU A 130 4.16 -8.42 -16.51
C GLU A 130 4.65 -6.99 -16.26
N LYS A 131 4.33 -6.05 -17.15
CA LYS A 131 4.68 -4.64 -16.98
C LYS A 131 4.00 -4.04 -15.74
N LYS A 132 2.71 -4.33 -15.52
CA LYS A 132 1.99 -3.89 -14.33
C LYS A 132 2.58 -4.48 -13.05
N ALA A 133 2.94 -5.76 -13.07
CA ALA A 133 3.61 -6.41 -11.94
C ALA A 133 5.00 -5.81 -11.67
N ALA A 134 5.77 -5.50 -12.71
CA ALA A 134 7.07 -4.85 -12.60
C ALA A 134 6.96 -3.41 -12.03
N GLU A 135 5.97 -2.64 -12.47
CA GLU A 135 5.72 -1.28 -11.98
C GLU A 135 5.27 -1.30 -10.51
N GLU A 136 4.38 -2.22 -10.12
CA GLU A 136 3.97 -2.40 -8.73
C GLU A 136 5.16 -2.83 -7.84
N ALA A 137 6.00 -3.75 -8.32
CA ALA A 137 7.20 -4.17 -7.62
C ALA A 137 8.22 -3.02 -7.45
N ALA A 138 8.38 -2.18 -8.48
CA ALA A 138 9.23 -0.99 -8.40
C ALA A 138 8.68 0.04 -7.42
N ALA A 139 7.37 0.29 -7.42
CA ALA A 139 6.72 1.19 -6.47
C ALA A 139 6.85 0.70 -5.02
N LYS A 140 6.69 -0.60 -4.76
CA LYS A 140 6.91 -1.20 -3.44
C LYS A 140 8.35 -1.03 -2.97
N LYS A 141 9.33 -1.32 -3.83
CA LYS A 141 10.76 -1.13 -3.51
C LYS A 141 11.08 0.33 -3.20
N ALA A 142 10.57 1.27 -3.98
CA ALA A 142 10.77 2.70 -3.74
C ALA A 142 10.15 3.16 -2.40
N ALA A 143 8.95 2.66 -2.07
CA ALA A 143 8.31 2.96 -0.80
C ALA A 143 9.06 2.38 0.41
N GLU A 144 9.59 1.16 0.28
CA GLU A 144 10.40 0.52 1.31
C GLU A 144 11.75 1.24 1.52
N GLU A 145 12.42 1.64 0.45
CA GLU A 145 13.66 2.42 0.52
C GLU A 145 13.43 3.80 1.14
N GLU A 146 12.32 4.47 0.81
CA GLU A 146 11.96 5.74 1.44
C GLU A 146 11.65 5.57 2.93
N ALA A 147 10.95 4.49 3.31
CA ALA A 147 10.67 4.18 4.71
C ALA A 147 11.96 3.87 5.49
N ALA A 148 12.88 3.11 4.90
CA ALA A 148 14.18 2.80 5.47
C ALA A 148 15.02 4.07 5.66
N ARG A 149 15.02 4.99 4.68
CA ARG A 149 15.72 6.28 4.79
C ARG A 149 15.16 7.14 5.93
N LYS A 150 13.83 7.24 6.03
CA LYS A 150 13.18 7.99 7.11
C LYS A 150 13.49 7.40 8.49
N ALA A 151 13.46 6.08 8.61
CA ALA A 151 13.83 5.40 9.85
C ALA A 151 15.31 5.64 10.22
N ALA A 152 16.22 5.60 9.25
CA ALA A 152 17.63 5.89 9.47
C ALA A 152 17.87 7.35 9.89
N GLU A 153 17.15 8.31 9.30
CA GLU A 153 17.21 9.73 9.67
C GLU A 153 16.70 9.96 11.11
N GLU A 154 15.59 9.33 11.49
CA GLU A 154 15.04 9.42 12.85
C GLU A 154 16.00 8.82 13.88
N GLN A 155 16.61 7.67 13.58
CA GLN A 155 17.63 7.07 14.44
C GLN A 155 18.88 7.95 14.56
N ALA A 156 19.34 8.56 13.47
CA ALA A 156 20.46 9.49 13.50
C ALA A 156 20.14 10.75 14.32
N ALA A 157 18.92 11.28 14.20
CA ALA A 157 18.46 12.42 15.00
C ALA A 157 18.40 12.09 16.49
N ALA A 158 17.87 10.92 16.86
CA ALA A 158 17.81 10.46 18.24
C ALA A 158 19.21 10.26 18.85
N GLN A 159 20.15 9.71 18.08
CA GLN A 159 21.55 9.57 18.52
C GLN A 159 22.23 10.94 18.70
N ALA A 160 22.00 11.88 17.78
CA ALA A 160 22.54 13.23 17.89
C ALA A 160 21.95 14.02 19.08
N GLU A 161 20.70 13.75 19.46
CA GLU A 161 20.10 14.31 20.68
C GLU A 161 20.71 13.69 21.94
N ALA A 162 20.85 12.37 21.99
CA ALA A 162 21.47 11.68 23.12
C ALA A 162 22.92 12.13 23.36
N GLN A 163 23.70 12.33 22.29
CA GLN A 163 25.06 12.86 22.37
C GLN A 163 25.08 14.29 22.93
N ARG A 164 24.16 15.16 22.49
CA ARG A 164 24.05 16.53 23.00
C ARG A 164 23.70 16.56 24.48
N GLN A 165 22.77 15.71 24.93
CA GLN A 165 22.41 15.61 26.34
C GLN A 165 23.59 15.09 27.19
N ALA A 166 24.36 14.12 26.67
CA ALA A 166 25.55 13.62 27.35
C ALA A 166 26.65 14.71 27.47
N GLU A 167 26.86 15.50 26.42
CA GLU A 167 27.82 16.61 26.43
C GLU A 167 27.39 17.71 27.42
N GLU A 168 26.11 18.06 27.46
CA GLU A 168 25.59 19.03 28.42
C GLU A 168 25.73 18.54 29.87
N ALA A 169 25.41 17.27 30.13
CA ALA A 169 25.58 16.67 31.45
C ALA A 169 27.06 16.66 31.87
N ALA A 170 27.99 16.33 30.95
CA ALA A 170 29.42 16.38 31.22
C ALA A 170 29.90 17.81 31.54
N ARG A 171 29.42 18.80 30.80
CA ARG A 171 29.74 20.22 31.05
C ARG A 171 29.22 20.69 32.40
N GLN A 172 27.99 20.31 32.77
CA GLN A 172 27.42 20.64 34.08
C GLN A 172 28.23 19.99 35.22
N ALA A 173 28.62 18.73 35.08
CA ALA A 173 29.48 18.05 36.06
C ALA A 173 30.84 18.74 36.22
N GLN A 174 31.47 19.17 35.13
CA GLN A 174 32.73 19.91 35.17
C GLN A 174 32.58 21.27 35.86
N GLN A 175 31.47 21.99 35.61
CA GLN A 175 31.19 23.26 36.28
C GLN A 175 30.97 23.08 37.79
N GLN A 176 30.28 22.02 38.22
CA GLN A 176 30.11 21.70 39.63
C GLN A 176 31.45 21.38 40.31
N GLN A 177 32.31 20.60 39.65
CA GLN A 177 33.65 20.31 40.15
C GLN A 177 34.49 21.59 40.27
N GLN A 178 34.46 22.48 39.27
CA GLN A 178 35.17 23.76 39.35
C GLN A 178 34.64 24.66 40.47
N ALA A 179 33.31 24.71 40.66
CA ALA A 179 32.69 25.46 41.76
C ALA A 179 33.16 24.94 43.12
N GLN A 180 33.25 23.62 43.28
CA GLN A 180 33.78 22.97 44.48
C GLN A 180 35.27 23.30 44.72
N GLN A 181 36.10 23.33 43.68
CA GLN A 181 37.52 23.69 43.81
C GLN A 181 37.73 25.18 44.16
N ASN A 182 36.79 26.05 43.78
CA ASN A 182 36.84 27.48 44.10
C ASN A 182 36.27 27.85 45.48
N VAL A 183 35.75 26.88 46.24
CA VAL A 183 35.31 27.14 47.63
C VAL A 183 36.55 27.47 48.47
N HIS A 184 36.52 28.63 49.13
CA HIS A 184 37.61 29.09 50.00
C HIS A 184 37.03 29.77 51.24
N TYR A 185 37.52 29.41 52.42
CA TYR A 185 37.15 30.02 53.69
C TYR A 185 38.34 30.79 54.27
N ALA A 186 38.10 32.01 54.75
CA ALA A 186 39.15 32.83 55.33
C ALA A 186 39.52 32.37 56.76
N ASN A 187 38.56 31.79 57.50
CA ASN A 187 38.73 31.39 58.90
C ASN A 187 37.67 30.36 59.34
N CYS A 188 37.89 29.71 60.49
CA CYS A 188 36.96 28.70 61.02
C CYS A 188 35.59 29.24 61.46
N SER A 189 35.45 30.54 61.74
CA SER A 189 34.12 31.12 61.98
C SER A 189 33.26 31.13 60.72
N GLU A 190 33.84 31.40 59.54
CA GLU A 190 33.12 31.31 58.26
C GLU A 190 32.71 29.87 57.95
N VAL A 191 33.59 28.90 58.21
CA VAL A 191 33.30 27.46 58.00
C VAL A 191 32.11 27.02 58.86
N ARG A 192 32.09 27.40 60.15
CA ARG A 192 30.98 27.10 61.07
C ARG A 192 29.69 27.83 60.68
N ALA A 193 29.79 29.10 60.27
CA ALA A 193 28.63 29.87 59.80
C ALA A 193 28.02 29.29 58.52
N ALA A 194 28.84 28.72 57.63
CA ALA A 194 28.41 27.99 56.45
C ALA A 194 27.89 26.57 56.75
N GLY A 195 27.97 26.12 58.01
CA GLY A 195 27.55 24.77 58.43
C GLY A 195 28.43 23.65 57.87
N ALA A 196 29.67 23.96 57.45
CA ALA A 196 30.60 23.03 56.82
C ALA A 196 31.65 22.44 57.78
N ALA A 197 31.60 22.78 59.07
CA ALA A 197 32.51 22.26 60.09
C ALA A 197 31.96 20.95 60.71
N PRO A 198 32.82 19.98 61.07
CA PRO A 198 34.26 19.92 60.84
C PRO A 198 34.59 19.65 59.37
N LEU A 199 35.70 20.21 58.89
CA LEU A 199 36.04 20.22 57.47
C LEU A 199 37.24 19.31 57.20
N TYR A 200 37.03 18.24 56.44
CA TYR A 200 38.01 17.16 56.29
C TYR A 200 38.95 17.36 55.10
N GLN A 201 40.14 16.78 55.16
CA GLN A 201 41.08 16.76 54.03
C GLN A 201 40.43 16.19 52.76
N GLY A 202 40.55 16.93 51.66
CA GLY A 202 39.93 16.58 50.37
C GLY A 202 38.52 17.15 50.16
N GLN A 203 37.90 17.75 51.17
CA GLN A 203 36.65 18.48 50.99
C GLN A 203 36.88 19.88 50.36
N PRO A 204 35.93 20.37 49.55
CA PRO A 204 35.91 21.75 49.06
C PRO A 204 36.14 22.77 50.19
N GLY A 205 37.13 23.64 50.03
CA GLY A 205 37.47 24.67 51.02
C GLY A 205 38.45 24.26 52.12
N TYR A 206 38.97 23.02 52.14
CA TYR A 206 40.03 22.63 53.07
C TYR A 206 41.33 23.33 52.71
N ASN A 207 41.97 23.94 53.70
CA ASN A 207 43.34 24.40 53.58
C ASN A 207 44.09 24.08 54.88
N GLY A 208 45.38 23.72 54.78
CA GLY A 208 46.21 23.40 55.95
C GLY A 208 46.48 24.59 56.88
N LYS A 209 45.99 25.80 56.57
CA LYS A 209 46.06 26.96 57.50
C LYS A 209 44.86 26.99 58.46
N LEU A 210 43.75 26.35 58.09
CA LEU A 210 42.56 26.19 58.94
C LEU A 210 42.70 25.00 59.91
N ASP A 211 43.53 24.03 59.54
CA ASP A 211 43.93 22.87 60.34
C ASP A 211 45.19 23.23 61.16
N ARG A 212 45.01 23.57 62.43
CA ARG A 212 46.10 24.15 63.23
C ARG A 212 47.13 23.09 63.65
N ASP A 213 46.69 21.86 63.85
CA ASP A 213 47.47 20.72 64.33
C ASP A 213 47.81 19.70 63.23
N HIS A 214 47.27 19.88 62.03
CA HIS A 214 47.57 19.13 60.80
C HIS A 214 47.18 17.65 60.88
N ASP A 215 46.09 17.34 61.57
CA ASP A 215 45.58 15.98 61.73
C ASP A 215 44.65 15.53 60.58
N GLY A 216 44.30 16.46 59.68
CA GLY A 216 43.40 16.23 58.54
C GLY A 216 41.95 16.67 58.80
N VAL A 217 41.65 17.26 59.95
CA VAL A 217 40.32 17.77 60.34
C VAL A 217 40.41 19.25 60.74
N ALA A 218 40.02 20.14 59.83
CA ALA A 218 40.01 21.57 60.11
C ALA A 218 38.76 22.01 60.91
N CYS A 219 38.96 23.01 61.77
CA CYS A 219 37.89 23.76 62.45
C CYS A 219 37.00 22.95 63.40
N GLU A 220 37.59 22.00 64.12
CA GLU A 220 37.01 21.39 65.34
C GLU A 220 36.57 22.40 66.41
#